data_AF-A0A2D6RJI9-F1
#
_entry.id   AF-A0A2D6RJI9-F1
#
_cell.length_a   1.000
_cell.length_b   1.000
_cell.length_c   1.000
_cell.angle_alpha   90.00
_cell.angle_beta   90.00
_cell.angle_gamma   90.00
#
_symmetry.space_group_name_H-M   'P 1'
#
loop_
_entity.id
_entity.type
_entity.pdbx_description
1 polymer ?
#
loop_
_entity_poly.entity_id
_entity_poly.type
_entity_poly.pdbx_seq_one_letter_code
_entity_poly.pdbx_strand_id
1 'polypeptide(L)'
;MDNLDKEIKNVEAQLEQMQTQAELENKFAEQGNKKFEKNLLAFKHYFPDIYEKFLHHQPSDKFNLFVNPNGTGNIVDYDTSVAMYGEDPEAQTHEQVEKSFLDPEIGRIDHSSLAKLDNAVNFSHVELMQALGDSYNDIKANLPPNELVNSKIPSMVIFGVGLGYHLSLLINKTTATYINIFEPNEDYFFASLFCFDWAEFLAKIDSDGSFLYLGVGVPENEVYETIYRRSQMLGAFSISNSFFYQHYPSQSVGKLIEEFKTNFNQFFMGWGFFDDALMSVAHSVKLMKKPVSMIKNEKQRHQFSDFPIFVVANGPSLDQDIERIKELKDTAIIVACNSASTALIKYGVVPDFHVALERSKATYDFLSEVVSQEDRDKINLLVLNVMYPDVADLFGWTGVAMKGSEAGAVLLQLGELVRGKQPTSALPFSNPLVGNTALSYMASLQFKDIYLFGADNGYVDENHHHSKASFYYNDSGETVYQPIQIGDKVTV
;
A
#
# COMPACT_ATOMS: atom_id res chain seq x y z
N MET A 1 33.21 -33.42 61.82
CA MET A 1 34.33 -32.99 60.97
C MET A 1 33.94 -33.15 59.51
N ASP A 2 33.44 -34.30 59.06
CA ASP A 2 33.02 -34.53 57.66
C ASP A 2 32.01 -33.53 57.04
N ASN A 3 31.11 -32.94 57.82
CA ASN A 3 30.14 -31.98 57.27
C ASN A 3 30.76 -30.58 57.02
N LEU A 4 31.72 -30.18 57.87
CA LEU A 4 32.38 -28.88 57.76
C LEU A 4 33.39 -28.86 56.60
N ASP A 5 34.11 -29.97 56.40
CA ASP A 5 35.05 -30.10 55.27
C ASP A 5 34.31 -30.16 53.92
N LYS A 6 33.07 -30.68 53.90
CA LYS A 6 32.21 -30.67 52.71
C LYS A 6 31.65 -29.28 52.43
N GLU A 7 31.26 -28.53 53.46
CA GLU A 7 30.83 -27.13 53.33
C GLU A 7 31.96 -26.22 52.85
N ILE A 8 33.19 -26.37 53.39
CA ILE A 8 34.37 -25.60 52.97
C ILE A 8 34.68 -25.85 51.49
N LYS A 9 34.73 -27.12 51.05
CA LYS A 9 34.96 -27.46 49.63
C LYS A 9 33.88 -26.91 48.70
N ASN A 10 32.63 -26.85 49.16
CA ASN A 10 31.54 -26.28 48.37
C ASN A 10 31.69 -24.75 48.23
N VAL A 11 32.10 -24.07 49.31
CA VAL A 11 32.38 -22.62 49.29
C VAL A 11 33.60 -22.31 48.42
N GLU A 12 34.66 -23.11 48.48
CA GLU A 12 35.85 -22.97 47.63
C GLU A 12 35.49 -23.11 46.13
N ALA A 13 34.71 -24.13 45.78
CA ALA A 13 34.25 -24.33 44.40
C ALA A 13 33.35 -23.18 43.92
N GLN A 14 32.48 -22.64 44.77
CA GLN A 14 31.67 -21.47 44.46
C GLN A 14 32.52 -20.21 44.25
N LEU A 15 33.55 -20.00 45.07
CA LEU A 15 34.48 -18.88 44.93
C LEU A 15 35.28 -18.96 43.63
N GLU A 16 35.78 -20.14 43.26
CA GLU A 16 36.50 -20.35 41.99
C GLU A 16 35.58 -20.09 40.78
N GLN A 17 34.32 -20.54 40.84
CA GLN A 17 33.33 -20.26 39.80
C GLN A 17 33.03 -18.75 39.69
N MET A 18 32.84 -18.05 40.81
CA MET A 18 32.61 -16.61 40.81
C MET A 18 33.80 -15.82 40.26
N GLN A 19 35.04 -16.24 40.57
CA GLN A 19 36.25 -15.63 40.03
C GLN A 19 36.34 -15.82 38.51
N THR A 20 36.13 -17.05 38.04
CA THR A 20 36.15 -17.38 36.61
C THR A 20 35.09 -16.57 35.84
N GLN A 21 33.88 -16.47 36.39
CA GLN A 21 32.80 -15.67 35.80
C GLN A 21 33.15 -14.18 35.74
N ALA A 22 33.71 -13.61 36.81
CA ALA A 22 34.14 -12.21 36.83
C ALA A 22 35.24 -11.92 35.80
N GLU A 23 36.15 -12.86 35.55
CA GLU A 23 37.17 -12.74 34.50
C GLU A 23 36.55 -12.73 33.09
N LEU A 24 35.57 -13.62 32.83
CA LEU A 24 34.83 -13.64 31.57
C LEU A 24 34.04 -12.35 31.35
N GLU A 25 33.37 -11.84 32.39
CA GLU A 25 32.62 -10.59 32.34
C GLU A 25 33.52 -9.39 32.06
N ASN A 26 34.68 -9.30 32.71
CA ASN A 26 35.65 -8.24 32.45
C ASN A 26 36.18 -8.29 31.02
N LYS A 27 36.49 -9.49 30.51
CA LYS A 27 36.95 -9.68 29.12
C LYS A 27 35.86 -9.31 28.11
N PHE A 28 34.62 -9.74 28.36
CA PHE A 28 33.47 -9.40 27.53
C PHE A 28 33.23 -7.88 27.53
N ALA A 29 33.28 -7.22 28.69
CA ALA A 29 33.11 -5.78 28.79
C ALA A 29 34.18 -5.01 27.99
N GLU A 30 35.46 -5.41 28.07
CA GLU A 30 36.52 -4.78 27.29
C GLU A 30 36.31 -4.92 25.78
N GLN A 31 35.99 -6.13 25.32
CA GLN A 31 35.78 -6.42 23.90
C GLN A 31 34.48 -5.81 23.38
N GLY A 32 33.41 -5.90 24.16
CA GLY A 32 32.10 -5.34 23.87
C GLY A 32 32.13 -3.83 23.73
N ASN A 33 32.84 -3.11 24.61
CA ASN A 33 32.97 -1.65 24.51
C ASN A 33 33.73 -1.22 23.24
N LYS A 34 34.81 -1.93 22.87
CA LYS A 34 35.50 -1.68 21.60
C LYS A 34 34.59 -1.93 20.40
N LYS A 35 33.77 -2.99 20.46
CA LYS A 35 32.81 -3.33 19.39
C LYS A 35 31.69 -2.29 19.30
N PHE A 36 31.18 -1.84 20.44
CA PHE A 36 30.18 -0.78 20.54
C PHE A 36 30.64 0.51 19.87
N GLU A 37 31.86 0.97 20.18
CA GLU A 37 32.44 2.16 19.54
C GLU A 37 32.59 1.99 18.03
N LYS A 38 33.12 0.85 17.58
CA LYS A 38 33.26 0.51 16.14
C LYS A 38 31.89 0.54 15.43
N ASN A 39 30.89 -0.09 16.03
CA ASN A 39 29.54 -0.19 15.50
C ASN A 39 28.85 1.17 15.44
N LEU A 40 28.93 1.98 16.50
CA LEU A 40 28.37 3.34 16.49
C LEU A 40 28.99 4.19 15.37
N LEU A 41 30.30 4.11 15.15
CA LEU A 41 30.94 4.83 14.05
C LEU A 41 30.45 4.36 12.67
N ALA A 42 30.20 3.07 12.50
CA ALA A 42 29.61 2.56 11.27
C ALA A 42 28.16 3.07 11.10
N PHE A 43 27.34 3.03 12.14
CA PHE A 43 26.00 3.61 12.11
C PHE A 43 26.02 5.11 11.84
N LYS A 44 27.00 5.87 12.33
CA LYS A 44 27.15 7.29 11.99
C LYS A 44 27.29 7.53 10.49
N HIS A 45 27.93 6.61 9.78
CA HIS A 45 28.10 6.68 8.35
C HIS A 45 26.85 6.22 7.58
N TYR A 46 26.30 5.06 7.94
CA TYR A 46 25.23 4.40 7.18
C TYR A 46 23.81 4.81 7.61
N PHE A 47 23.57 5.01 8.91
CA PHE A 47 22.28 5.39 9.50
C PHE A 47 22.48 6.43 10.62
N PRO A 48 22.70 7.71 10.26
CA PRO A 48 22.97 8.77 11.24
C PRO A 48 21.91 8.87 12.35
N ASP A 49 20.63 8.64 12.01
CA ASP A 49 19.53 8.69 12.98
C ASP A 49 19.62 7.59 14.05
N ILE A 50 20.08 6.39 13.67
CA ILE A 50 20.33 5.29 14.61
C ILE A 50 21.54 5.63 15.50
N TYR A 51 22.60 6.19 14.92
CA TYR A 51 23.75 6.64 15.69
C TYR A 51 23.37 7.67 16.74
N GLU A 52 22.66 8.74 16.37
CA GLU A 52 22.27 9.80 17.31
C GLU A 52 21.38 9.26 18.43
N LYS A 53 20.45 8.35 18.11
CA LYS A 53 19.58 7.69 19.10
C LYS A 53 20.39 6.86 20.09
N PHE A 54 21.23 5.94 19.59
CA PHE A 54 21.93 4.98 20.44
C PHE A 54 23.23 5.51 21.07
N LEU A 55 23.72 6.67 20.65
CA LEU A 55 24.76 7.42 21.37
C LEU A 55 24.29 7.87 22.75
N HIS A 56 22.99 8.13 22.90
CA HIS A 56 22.38 8.68 24.12
C HIS A 56 21.37 7.74 24.77
N HIS A 57 21.24 6.51 24.25
CA HIS A 57 20.28 5.54 24.77
C HIS A 57 20.58 5.19 26.22
N GLN A 58 19.53 5.16 27.03
CA GLN A 58 19.56 4.70 28.41
C GLN A 58 18.69 3.45 28.46
N PRO A 59 19.29 2.26 28.67
CA PRO A 59 18.52 1.03 28.69
C PRO A 59 17.53 1.02 29.88
N SER A 60 16.44 0.27 29.74
CA SER A 60 15.41 0.19 30.78
C SER A 60 15.88 -0.58 32.02
N ASP A 61 15.12 -0.51 33.11
CA ASP A 61 15.37 -1.29 34.34
C ASP A 61 15.31 -2.81 34.12
N LYS A 62 14.74 -3.28 33.00
CA LYS A 62 14.71 -4.69 32.61
C LYS A 62 15.98 -5.16 31.92
N PHE A 63 16.87 -4.23 31.53
CA PHE A 63 18.08 -4.56 30.81
C PHE A 63 19.01 -5.45 31.62
N ASN A 64 19.22 -6.66 31.12
CA ASN A 64 20.07 -7.66 31.75
C ASN A 64 20.86 -8.43 30.69
N LEU A 65 21.93 -7.79 30.22
CA LEU A 65 22.97 -8.41 29.40
C LEU A 65 24.01 -9.06 30.33
N PHE A 66 24.21 -10.37 30.19
CA PHE A 66 25.12 -11.17 31.00
C PHE A 66 26.00 -12.06 30.11
N VAL A 67 26.98 -12.72 30.71
CA VAL A 67 27.96 -13.53 29.99
C VAL A 67 27.75 -15.00 30.32
N ASN A 68 27.60 -15.84 29.30
CA ASN A 68 27.51 -17.28 29.43
C ASN A 68 28.88 -17.89 29.81
N PRO A 69 28.91 -19.14 30.34
CA PRO A 69 30.17 -19.80 30.69
C PRO A 69 31.18 -19.96 29.54
N ASN A 70 30.71 -19.93 28.28
CA ASN A 70 31.57 -19.97 27.10
C ASN A 70 32.13 -18.58 26.70
N GLY A 71 31.79 -17.52 27.42
CA GLY A 71 32.23 -16.14 27.19
C GLY A 71 31.38 -15.34 26.19
N THR A 72 30.30 -15.92 25.67
CA THR A 72 29.35 -15.21 24.79
C THR A 72 28.38 -14.34 25.60
N GLY A 73 27.93 -13.23 25.00
CA GLY A 73 26.88 -12.40 25.60
C GLY A 73 25.50 -13.02 25.42
N ASN A 74 24.65 -12.87 26.43
CA ASN A 74 23.27 -13.35 26.46
C ASN A 74 22.39 -12.30 27.17
N ILE A 75 21.10 -12.27 26.88
CA ILE A 75 20.18 -11.28 27.42
C ILE A 75 18.93 -11.96 27.98
N VAL A 76 18.40 -11.46 29.08
CA VAL A 76 17.09 -11.90 29.58
C VAL A 76 16.00 -11.32 28.71
N ASP A 77 15.15 -12.18 28.17
CA ASP A 77 13.98 -11.81 27.42
C ASP A 77 12.91 -11.21 28.35
N TYR A 78 12.35 -10.06 27.97
CA TYR A 78 11.50 -9.23 28.82
C TYR A 78 10.09 -9.79 28.98
N ASP A 79 9.64 -10.60 28.03
CA ASP A 79 8.29 -11.18 28.04
C ASP A 79 8.27 -12.46 28.89
N THR A 80 9.33 -13.26 28.77
CA THR A 80 9.43 -14.56 29.43
C THR A 80 10.23 -14.54 30.73
N SER A 81 11.02 -13.48 30.96
CA SER A 81 11.95 -13.35 32.10
C SER A 81 12.98 -14.48 32.20
N VAL A 82 13.27 -15.16 31.08
CA VAL A 82 14.34 -16.17 30.97
C VAL A 82 15.40 -15.73 29.97
N ALA A 83 16.56 -16.37 29.96
CA ALA A 83 17.59 -16.10 28.96
C ALA A 83 17.04 -16.34 27.54
N MET A 84 17.28 -15.40 26.63
CA MET A 84 16.87 -15.48 25.23
C MET A 84 17.60 -16.62 24.49
N TYR A 85 18.85 -16.85 24.86
CA TYR A 85 19.68 -17.92 24.31
C TYR A 85 20.03 -18.95 25.39
N GLY A 86 20.37 -20.16 24.96
CA GLY A 86 21.00 -21.17 25.80
C GLY A 86 22.46 -20.83 26.13
N GLU A 87 23.19 -21.84 26.60
CA GLU A 87 24.60 -21.68 27.03
C GLU A 87 25.55 -21.34 25.88
N ASP A 88 25.18 -21.68 24.64
CA ASP A 88 25.93 -21.37 23.41
C ASP A 88 25.03 -20.69 22.36
N PRO A 89 24.91 -19.35 22.39
CA PRO A 89 24.12 -18.56 21.46
C PRO A 89 24.59 -18.69 20.01
N GLU A 90 25.89 -18.79 19.76
CA GLU A 90 26.43 -18.90 18.41
C GLU A 90 26.07 -20.25 17.79
N ALA A 91 26.24 -21.35 18.54
CA ALA A 91 25.81 -22.67 18.07
C ALA A 91 24.28 -22.76 17.88
N GLN A 92 23.51 -22.21 18.83
CA GLN A 92 22.05 -22.17 18.74
C GLN A 92 21.58 -21.41 17.49
N THR A 93 22.14 -20.22 17.24
CA THR A 93 21.76 -19.40 16.08
C THR A 93 22.22 -20.02 14.76
N HIS A 94 23.38 -20.70 14.74
CA HIS A 94 23.79 -21.48 13.58
C HIS A 94 22.78 -22.60 13.27
N GLU A 95 22.39 -23.40 14.26
CA GLU A 95 21.39 -24.45 14.08
C GLU A 95 20.03 -23.87 13.62
N GLN A 96 19.61 -22.75 14.20
CA GLN A 96 18.39 -22.05 13.81
C GLN A 96 18.43 -21.61 12.34
N VAL A 97 19.54 -21.01 11.91
CA VAL A 97 19.71 -20.59 10.51
C VAL A 97 19.70 -21.80 9.59
N GLU A 98 20.43 -22.87 9.89
CA GLU A 98 20.38 -24.11 9.07
C GLU A 98 18.95 -24.64 8.92
N LYS A 99 18.19 -24.73 10.02
CA LYS A 99 16.78 -25.16 9.98
C LYS A 99 15.93 -24.25 9.09
N SER A 100 16.11 -22.94 9.17
CA SER A 100 15.36 -21.98 8.34
C SER A 100 15.63 -22.10 6.83
N PHE A 101 16.76 -22.68 6.43
CA PHE A 101 17.04 -22.97 5.01
C PHE A 101 16.60 -24.38 4.58
N LEU A 102 16.42 -25.30 5.55
CA LEU A 102 15.86 -26.63 5.30
C LEU A 102 14.34 -26.58 5.12
N ASP A 103 13.65 -25.71 5.86
CA ASP A 103 12.21 -25.49 5.80
C ASP A 103 11.91 -23.98 5.83
N PRO A 104 12.06 -23.28 4.69
CA PRO A 104 12.00 -21.82 4.66
C PRO A 104 10.58 -21.27 4.59
N GLU A 105 10.35 -20.21 5.37
CA GLU A 105 9.14 -19.41 5.27
C GLU A 105 9.25 -18.42 4.10
N ILE A 106 8.57 -18.71 2.98
CA ILE A 106 8.64 -17.90 1.76
C ILE A 106 7.27 -17.33 1.39
N GLY A 107 7.21 -16.02 1.12
CA GLY A 107 6.06 -15.35 0.49
C GLY A 107 6.29 -15.14 -1.00
N ARG A 108 5.32 -15.53 -1.82
CA ARG A 108 5.35 -15.41 -3.28
C ARG A 108 4.00 -15.02 -3.83
N ILE A 109 4.01 -14.36 -4.99
CA ILE A 109 2.79 -14.12 -5.74
C ILE A 109 2.38 -15.40 -6.48
N ASP A 110 1.12 -15.79 -6.35
CA ASP A 110 0.52 -16.76 -7.26
C ASP A 110 -0.04 -16.04 -8.49
N HIS A 111 0.57 -16.28 -9.65
CA HIS A 111 0.16 -15.71 -10.93
C HIS A 111 -0.82 -16.62 -11.70
N SER A 112 -1.27 -17.73 -11.13
CA SER A 112 -2.16 -18.69 -11.81
C SER A 112 -3.46 -18.08 -12.34
N SER A 113 -4.01 -17.08 -11.64
CA SER A 113 -5.26 -16.41 -12.03
C SER A 113 -5.10 -15.48 -13.23
N LEU A 114 -3.87 -15.04 -13.56
CA LEU A 114 -3.64 -14.08 -14.64
C LEU A 114 -4.06 -14.60 -16.01
N ALA A 115 -3.96 -15.92 -16.23
CA ALA A 115 -4.43 -16.59 -17.45
C ALA A 115 -5.94 -16.43 -17.69
N LYS A 116 -6.71 -16.06 -16.66
CA LYS A 116 -8.17 -15.92 -16.72
C LYS A 116 -8.65 -14.46 -16.76
N LEU A 117 -7.73 -13.50 -16.85
CA LEU A 117 -8.11 -12.09 -16.94
C LEU A 117 -9.00 -11.87 -18.16
N ASP A 118 -10.06 -11.10 -18.00
CA ASP A 118 -10.86 -10.63 -19.14
C ASP A 118 -10.15 -9.46 -19.82
N ASN A 119 -10.17 -9.45 -21.16
CA ASN A 119 -9.55 -8.41 -21.98
C ASN A 119 -10.58 -7.74 -22.90
N ALA A 120 -11.71 -7.31 -22.34
CA ALA A 120 -12.81 -6.69 -23.09
C ALA A 120 -12.39 -5.48 -23.95
N VAL A 121 -11.28 -4.81 -23.60
CA VAL A 121 -10.77 -3.61 -24.28
C VAL A 121 -9.52 -3.86 -25.14
N ASN A 122 -9.10 -5.13 -25.31
CA ASN A 122 -7.93 -5.54 -26.09
C ASN A 122 -6.64 -4.78 -25.73
N PHE A 123 -6.34 -4.65 -24.45
CA PHE A 123 -5.10 -4.05 -23.97
C PHE A 123 -3.94 -5.04 -24.08
N SER A 124 -2.82 -4.58 -24.63
CA SER A 124 -1.59 -5.38 -24.75
C SER A 124 -1.04 -5.78 -23.39
N HIS A 125 -1.20 -4.94 -22.36
CA HIS A 125 -0.87 -5.30 -20.99
C HIS A 125 -1.58 -6.58 -20.53
N VAL A 126 -2.88 -6.71 -20.79
CA VAL A 126 -3.66 -7.88 -20.36
C VAL A 126 -3.23 -9.13 -21.11
N GLU A 127 -2.94 -9.03 -22.41
CA GLU A 127 -2.40 -10.15 -23.21
C GLU A 127 -1.05 -10.63 -22.65
N LEU A 128 -0.16 -9.71 -22.27
CA LEU A 128 1.12 -10.05 -21.64
C LEU A 128 0.93 -10.71 -20.27
N MET A 129 -0.03 -10.25 -19.48
CA MET A 129 -0.35 -10.84 -18.17
C MET A 129 -0.96 -12.24 -18.32
N GLN A 130 -1.83 -12.45 -19.31
CA GLN A 130 -2.36 -13.77 -19.64
C GLN A 130 -1.24 -14.73 -20.06
N ALA A 131 -0.34 -14.29 -20.95
CA ALA A 131 0.81 -15.10 -21.37
C ALA A 131 1.74 -15.46 -20.20
N LEU A 132 1.96 -14.52 -19.27
CA LEU A 132 2.67 -14.79 -18.02
C LEU A 132 1.94 -15.86 -17.18
N GLY A 133 0.62 -15.72 -17.02
CA GLY A 133 -0.22 -16.68 -16.30
C GLY A 133 -0.19 -18.08 -16.92
N ASP A 134 -0.26 -18.17 -18.25
CA ASP A 134 -0.17 -19.44 -18.98
C ASP A 134 1.19 -20.10 -18.77
N SER A 135 2.29 -19.34 -18.93
CA SER A 135 3.63 -19.84 -18.66
C SER A 135 3.81 -20.28 -17.21
N TYR A 136 3.24 -19.54 -16.26
CA TYR A 136 3.28 -19.88 -14.84
C TYR A 136 2.51 -21.18 -14.55
N ASN A 137 1.32 -21.35 -15.13
CA ASN A 137 0.50 -22.55 -14.97
C ASN A 137 1.16 -23.79 -15.59
N ASP A 138 1.78 -23.66 -16.77
CA ASP A 138 2.53 -24.75 -17.40
C ASP A 138 3.71 -25.20 -16.52
N ILE A 139 4.49 -24.25 -16.00
CA ILE A 139 5.60 -24.53 -15.10
C ILE A 139 5.10 -25.18 -13.80
N LYS A 140 4.03 -24.66 -13.20
CA LYS A 140 3.44 -25.19 -11.95
C LYS A 140 2.92 -26.62 -12.12
N ALA A 141 2.47 -27.00 -13.32
CA ALA A 141 2.01 -28.35 -13.61
C ALA A 141 3.16 -29.34 -13.88
N ASN A 142 4.28 -28.86 -14.43
CA ASN A 142 5.35 -29.71 -14.95
C ASN A 142 6.62 -29.76 -14.08
N LEU A 143 6.84 -28.78 -13.20
CA LEU A 143 8.01 -28.72 -12.31
C LEU A 143 7.63 -28.93 -10.84
N PRO A 144 8.53 -29.51 -10.03
CA PRO A 144 8.31 -29.58 -8.59
C PRO A 144 8.25 -28.17 -7.97
N PRO A 145 7.50 -27.99 -6.87
CA PRO A 145 7.53 -26.75 -6.11
C PRO A 145 8.96 -26.37 -5.73
N ASN A 146 9.34 -25.11 -5.96
CA ASN A 146 10.60 -24.60 -5.47
C ASN A 146 10.45 -24.23 -3.99
N GLU A 147 10.75 -25.14 -3.08
CA GLU A 147 10.66 -24.89 -1.64
C GLU A 147 11.98 -24.39 -1.04
N LEU A 148 12.96 -24.03 -1.87
CA LEU A 148 14.31 -23.69 -1.41
C LEU A 148 14.60 -22.19 -1.51
N VAL A 149 15.48 -21.72 -0.63
CA VAL A 149 16.11 -20.40 -0.75
C VAL A 149 17.41 -20.57 -1.53
N ASN A 150 17.43 -20.02 -2.75
CA ASN A 150 18.62 -20.04 -3.60
C ASN A 150 19.72 -19.10 -3.08
N SER A 151 20.89 -19.12 -3.71
CA SER A 151 22.01 -18.22 -3.38
C SER A 151 21.69 -16.72 -3.54
N LYS A 152 20.63 -16.38 -4.29
CA LYS A 152 20.10 -15.03 -4.41
C LYS A 152 18.58 -15.02 -4.37
N ILE A 153 18.01 -14.07 -3.63
CA ILE A 153 16.56 -13.83 -3.55
C ILE A 153 16.24 -12.33 -3.71
N PRO A 154 15.05 -11.93 -4.21
CA PRO A 154 14.69 -10.52 -4.27
C PRO A 154 14.65 -9.84 -2.90
N SER A 155 14.00 -10.47 -1.92
CA SER A 155 13.73 -9.87 -0.61
C SER A 155 14.00 -10.82 0.55
N MET A 156 14.51 -10.27 1.65
CA MET A 156 14.64 -10.93 2.94
C MET A 156 14.02 -10.03 4.02
N VAL A 157 13.16 -10.61 4.86
CA VAL A 157 12.51 -9.92 5.96
C VAL A 157 12.86 -10.65 7.26
N ILE A 158 13.55 -9.95 8.15
CA ILE A 158 14.07 -10.48 9.42
C ILE A 158 13.28 -9.85 10.57
N PHE A 159 12.66 -10.69 11.39
CA PHE A 159 11.95 -10.29 12.60
C PHE A 159 12.76 -10.65 13.84
N GLY A 160 13.14 -9.63 14.59
CA GLY A 160 14.01 -9.71 15.75
C GLY A 160 15.49 -9.67 15.36
N VAL A 161 16.24 -8.78 15.98
CA VAL A 161 17.70 -8.76 15.97
C VAL A 161 18.24 -9.56 17.16
N GLY A 162 17.65 -9.39 18.34
CA GLY A 162 18.21 -9.92 19.58
C GLY A 162 19.65 -9.41 19.76
N LEU A 163 20.62 -10.32 19.91
CA LEU A 163 22.05 -9.99 19.96
C LEU A 163 22.77 -10.08 18.61
N GLY A 164 22.07 -10.35 17.50
CA GLY A 164 22.58 -10.24 16.13
C GLY A 164 23.38 -11.44 15.60
N TYR A 165 23.62 -12.48 16.40
CA TYR A 165 24.48 -13.63 16.01
C TYR A 165 24.07 -14.34 14.71
N HIS A 166 22.79 -14.29 14.35
CA HIS A 166 22.27 -14.93 13.14
C HIS A 166 22.46 -14.11 11.85
N LEU A 167 22.66 -12.80 11.95
CA LEU A 167 22.56 -11.87 10.80
C LEU A 167 23.62 -12.16 9.72
N SER A 168 24.89 -12.29 10.11
CA SER A 168 25.97 -12.63 9.18
C SER A 168 25.80 -14.02 8.56
N LEU A 169 25.25 -14.98 9.31
CA LEU A 169 24.99 -16.33 8.81
C LEU A 169 23.95 -16.31 7.68
N LEU A 170 22.87 -15.51 7.83
CA LEU A 170 21.84 -15.35 6.81
C LEU A 170 22.39 -14.75 5.52
N ILE A 171 23.06 -13.59 5.60
CA ILE A 171 23.52 -12.87 4.40
C ILE A 171 24.68 -13.57 3.68
N ASN A 172 25.42 -14.45 4.38
CA ASN A 172 26.46 -15.27 3.78
C ASN A 172 25.89 -16.52 3.08
N LYS A 173 24.73 -17.04 3.53
CA LYS A 173 24.05 -18.16 2.87
C LYS A 173 23.27 -17.73 1.62
N THR A 174 22.64 -16.56 1.65
CA THR A 174 21.90 -16.02 0.51
C THR A 174 22.01 -14.50 0.46
N THR A 175 22.23 -13.96 -0.75
CA THR A 175 22.20 -12.52 -0.98
C THR A 175 20.78 -12.08 -1.30
N ALA A 176 20.31 -11.02 -0.65
CA ALA A 176 19.02 -10.41 -0.95
C ALA A 176 19.17 -8.98 -1.47
N THR A 177 18.43 -8.61 -2.51
CA THR A 177 18.47 -7.22 -3.03
C THR A 177 17.83 -6.24 -2.05
N TYR A 178 16.73 -6.63 -1.41
CA TYR A 178 16.03 -5.85 -0.40
C TYR A 178 16.06 -6.58 0.93
N ILE A 179 16.68 -5.99 1.94
CA ILE A 179 16.78 -6.55 3.28
C ILE A 179 15.98 -5.63 4.21
N ASN A 180 14.98 -6.19 4.91
CA ASN A 180 14.21 -5.44 5.91
C ASN A 180 14.37 -6.14 7.26
N ILE A 181 14.92 -5.45 8.25
CA ILE A 181 15.18 -5.98 9.59
C ILE A 181 14.34 -5.17 10.58
N PHE A 182 13.60 -5.84 11.44
CA PHE A 182 12.76 -5.23 12.45
C PHE A 182 13.17 -5.72 13.83
N GLU A 183 13.47 -4.79 14.74
CA GLU A 183 13.71 -5.07 16.15
C GLU A 183 12.78 -4.17 16.97
N PRO A 184 11.67 -4.69 17.51
CA PRO A 184 10.72 -3.90 18.27
C PRO A 184 11.30 -3.40 19.60
N ASN A 185 12.29 -4.09 20.17
CA ASN A 185 12.87 -3.74 21.46
C ASN A 185 14.23 -3.03 21.28
N GLU A 186 14.25 -1.73 21.59
CA GLU A 186 15.44 -0.89 21.50
C GLU A 186 16.59 -1.39 22.40
N ASP A 187 16.27 -1.99 23.54
CA ASP A 187 17.27 -2.52 24.47
C ASP A 187 17.95 -3.77 23.90
N TYR A 188 17.22 -4.61 23.16
CA TYR A 188 17.82 -5.75 22.47
C TYR A 188 18.75 -5.27 21.36
N PHE A 189 18.30 -4.31 20.54
CA PHE A 189 19.15 -3.68 19.55
C PHE A 189 20.40 -3.05 20.18
N PHE A 190 20.24 -2.33 21.29
CA PHE A 190 21.35 -1.73 22.02
C PHE A 190 22.35 -2.80 22.52
N ALA A 191 21.87 -3.91 23.09
CA ALA A 191 22.72 -5.02 23.49
C ALA A 191 23.48 -5.64 22.30
N SER A 192 22.84 -5.73 21.12
CA SER A 192 23.49 -6.22 19.90
C SER A 192 24.73 -5.40 19.50
N LEU A 193 24.80 -4.11 19.85
CA LEU A 193 25.95 -3.26 19.55
C LEU A 193 27.23 -3.70 20.29
N PHE A 194 27.10 -4.44 21.39
CA PHE A 194 28.22 -5.03 22.14
C PHE A 194 28.56 -6.45 21.66
N CYS A 195 27.58 -7.17 21.13
CA CYS A 195 27.69 -8.59 20.81
C CYS A 195 28.07 -8.85 19.33
N PHE A 196 27.52 -8.09 18.40
CA PHE A 196 27.60 -8.36 16.96
C PHE A 196 28.39 -7.30 16.19
N ASP A 197 29.14 -7.69 15.15
CA ASP A 197 29.95 -6.76 14.34
C ASP A 197 29.09 -6.11 13.24
N TRP A 198 28.29 -5.13 13.64
CA TRP A 198 27.48 -4.34 12.72
C TRP A 198 28.31 -3.61 11.68
N ALA A 199 29.52 -3.17 12.02
CA ALA A 199 30.38 -2.47 11.06
C ALA A 199 30.73 -3.35 9.85
N GLU A 200 31.09 -4.62 10.08
CA GLU A 200 31.35 -5.57 9.00
C GLU A 200 30.07 -5.94 8.24
N PHE A 201 28.97 -6.18 8.97
CA PHE A 201 27.67 -6.50 8.37
C PHE A 201 27.17 -5.41 7.41
N LEU A 202 27.22 -4.14 7.85
CA LEU A 202 26.79 -3.00 7.04
C LEU A 202 27.68 -2.79 5.81
N ALA A 203 29.00 -2.91 5.97
CA ALA A 203 29.94 -2.82 4.85
C ALA A 203 29.71 -3.93 3.81
N LYS A 204 29.36 -5.15 4.26
CA LYS A 204 29.04 -6.27 3.38
C LYS A 204 27.77 -6.00 2.57
N ILE A 205 26.70 -5.53 3.22
CA ILE A 205 25.44 -5.18 2.54
C ILE A 205 25.67 -4.11 1.46
N ASP A 206 26.41 -3.06 1.81
CA ASP A 206 26.75 -1.98 0.87
C ASP A 206 27.57 -2.50 -0.31
N SER A 207 28.58 -3.34 -0.05
CA SER A 207 29.38 -3.98 -1.09
C SER A 207 28.57 -4.91 -2.01
N ASP A 208 27.51 -5.52 -1.51
CA ASP A 208 26.62 -6.38 -2.31
C ASP A 208 25.66 -5.57 -3.20
N GLY A 209 25.57 -4.25 -2.98
CA GLY A 209 24.58 -3.38 -3.63
C GLY A 209 23.15 -3.62 -3.13
N SER A 210 23.01 -4.17 -1.92
CA SER A 210 21.72 -4.45 -1.29
C SER A 210 21.14 -3.20 -0.63
N PHE A 211 19.81 -3.10 -0.63
CA PHE A 211 19.08 -2.05 0.07
C PHE A 211 18.64 -2.56 1.44
N LEU A 212 19.26 -2.04 2.49
CA LEU A 212 18.89 -2.35 3.88
C LEU A 212 17.90 -1.31 4.43
N TYR A 213 16.84 -1.82 5.05
CA TYR A 213 15.99 -1.08 5.96
C TYR A 213 16.08 -1.71 7.35
N LEU A 214 16.25 -0.86 8.34
CA LEU A 214 16.39 -1.26 9.74
C LEU A 214 15.37 -0.47 10.58
N GLY A 215 14.29 -1.15 10.99
CA GLY A 215 13.25 -0.61 11.84
C GLY A 215 13.51 -0.99 13.30
N VAL A 216 14.00 -0.04 14.10
CA VAL A 216 14.29 -0.26 15.54
C VAL A 216 13.29 0.51 16.39
N GLY A 217 12.64 -0.19 17.33
CA GLY A 217 11.55 0.37 18.14
C GLY A 217 10.21 0.45 17.38
N VAL A 218 10.09 -0.25 16.24
CA VAL A 218 8.84 -0.32 15.47
C VAL A 218 7.94 -1.40 16.08
N PRO A 219 6.72 -1.07 16.54
CA PRO A 219 5.80 -2.07 17.05
C PRO A 219 5.47 -3.13 15.99
N GLU A 220 5.38 -4.39 16.39
CA GLU A 220 5.20 -5.51 15.45
C GLU A 220 3.92 -5.37 14.61
N ASN A 221 2.85 -4.77 15.16
CA ASN A 221 1.58 -4.51 14.45
C ASN A 221 1.67 -3.40 13.38
N GLU A 222 2.79 -2.65 13.32
CA GLU A 222 3.02 -1.61 12.30
C GLU A 222 3.95 -2.09 11.18
N VAL A 223 4.54 -3.27 11.32
CA VAL A 223 5.52 -3.80 10.36
C VAL A 223 4.90 -4.06 8.99
N TYR A 224 3.65 -4.57 8.94
CA TYR A 224 2.92 -4.77 7.68
C TYR A 224 2.81 -3.47 6.88
N GLU A 225 2.24 -2.44 7.50
CA GLU A 225 2.02 -1.13 6.89
C GLU A 225 3.34 -0.47 6.49
N THR A 226 4.39 -0.67 7.28
CA THR A 226 5.74 -0.18 6.96
C THR A 226 6.28 -0.84 5.68
N ILE A 227 6.20 -2.17 5.58
CA ILE A 227 6.63 -2.89 4.36
C ILE A 227 5.75 -2.49 3.16
N TYR A 228 4.44 -2.34 3.36
CA TYR A 228 3.51 -1.91 2.33
C TYR A 228 3.85 -0.53 1.77
N ARG A 229 4.04 0.48 2.64
CA ARG A 229 4.47 1.81 2.20
C ARG A 229 5.80 1.78 1.45
N ARG A 230 6.76 0.99 1.93
CA ARG A 230 8.05 0.83 1.27
C ARG A 230 7.91 0.20 -0.11
N SER A 231 7.06 -0.81 -0.27
CA SER A 231 6.80 -1.41 -1.58
C SER A 231 6.14 -0.42 -2.55
N GLN A 232 5.30 0.50 -2.07
CA GLN A 232 4.73 1.55 -2.92
C GLN A 232 5.80 2.54 -3.43
N MET A 233 6.86 2.79 -2.65
CA MET A 233 7.95 3.67 -3.08
C MET A 233 8.98 2.96 -3.98
N LEU A 234 9.37 1.73 -3.62
CA LEU A 234 10.40 0.98 -4.33
C LEU A 234 9.84 0.22 -5.54
N GLY A 235 8.54 -0.07 -5.54
CA GLY A 235 7.87 -0.96 -6.46
C GLY A 235 7.62 -2.34 -5.84
N ALA A 236 6.51 -2.97 -6.23
CA ALA A 236 6.04 -4.23 -5.64
C ALA A 236 7.00 -5.41 -5.86
N PHE A 237 7.90 -5.33 -6.85
CA PHE A 237 8.99 -6.28 -7.06
C PHE A 237 9.98 -6.35 -5.87
N SER A 238 9.99 -5.35 -5.00
CA SER A 238 10.83 -5.35 -3.78
C SER A 238 10.38 -6.37 -2.73
N ILE A 239 9.17 -6.91 -2.85
CA ILE A 239 8.63 -7.89 -1.90
C ILE A 239 8.12 -9.16 -2.59
N SER A 240 8.05 -9.22 -3.93
CA SER A 240 7.36 -10.27 -4.72
C SER A 240 7.80 -11.70 -4.47
N ASN A 241 9.01 -11.90 -3.96
CA ASN A 241 9.52 -13.17 -3.46
C ASN A 241 10.39 -12.87 -2.25
N SER A 242 9.86 -13.16 -1.06
CA SER A 242 10.44 -12.78 0.22
C SER A 242 10.72 -14.01 1.07
N PHE A 243 11.94 -14.15 1.56
CA PHE A 243 12.29 -15.09 2.63
C PHE A 243 12.08 -14.41 3.97
N PHE A 244 11.23 -14.99 4.82
CA PHE A 244 10.95 -14.52 6.16
C PHE A 244 11.77 -15.32 7.17
N TYR A 245 12.44 -14.61 8.07
CA TYR A 245 13.19 -15.21 9.16
C TYR A 245 12.73 -14.62 10.48
N GLN A 246 12.35 -15.47 11.42
CA GLN A 246 11.96 -15.07 12.78
C GLN A 246 13.03 -15.55 13.77
N HIS A 247 13.67 -14.60 14.46
CA HIS A 247 14.78 -14.91 15.34
C HIS A 247 14.35 -15.45 16.71
N TYR A 248 13.31 -14.88 17.31
CA TYR A 248 12.76 -15.37 18.57
C TYR A 248 11.22 -15.47 18.51
N PRO A 249 10.61 -16.34 19.33
CA PRO A 249 9.17 -16.58 19.28
C PRO A 249 8.37 -15.31 19.57
N SER A 250 7.42 -15.00 18.69
CA SER A 250 6.43 -13.94 18.85
C SER A 250 5.17 -14.35 18.10
N GLN A 251 4.04 -14.39 18.80
CA GLN A 251 2.74 -14.74 18.20
C GLN A 251 2.27 -13.69 17.19
N SER A 252 2.57 -12.41 17.45
CA SER A 252 2.25 -11.30 16.55
C SER A 252 3.05 -11.39 15.26
N VAL A 253 4.34 -11.74 15.32
CA VAL A 253 5.15 -11.99 14.11
C VAL A 253 4.61 -13.18 13.31
N GLY A 254 4.21 -14.27 13.98
CA GLY A 254 3.60 -15.42 13.30
C GLY A 254 2.34 -15.03 12.51
N LYS A 255 1.43 -14.29 13.14
CA LYS A 255 0.22 -13.75 12.48
C LYS A 255 0.57 -12.80 11.33
N LEU A 256 1.57 -11.95 11.54
CA LEU A 256 2.03 -11.01 10.52
C LEU A 256 2.55 -11.74 9.27
N ILE A 257 3.32 -12.83 9.44
CA ILE A 257 3.79 -13.65 8.32
C ILE A 257 2.61 -14.27 7.56
N GLU A 258 1.58 -14.76 8.27
CA GLU A 258 0.35 -15.27 7.67
C GLU A 258 -0.44 -14.17 6.92
N GLU A 259 -0.54 -12.97 7.50
CA GLU A 259 -1.16 -11.81 6.88
C GLU A 259 -0.42 -11.38 5.61
N PHE A 260 0.91 -11.37 5.62
CA PHE A 260 1.72 -11.12 4.43
C PHE A 260 1.41 -12.12 3.32
N LYS A 261 1.38 -13.42 3.65
CA LYS A 261 1.10 -14.48 2.68
C LYS A 261 -0.32 -14.36 2.10
N THR A 262 -1.30 -14.05 2.95
CA THR A 262 -2.72 -13.95 2.54
C THR A 262 -2.98 -12.71 1.70
N ASN A 263 -2.43 -11.56 2.10
CA ASN A 263 -2.69 -10.26 1.48
C ASN A 263 -1.61 -9.86 0.47
N PHE A 264 -0.81 -10.82 -0.01
CA PHE A 264 0.35 -10.53 -0.84
C PHE A 264 -0.02 -9.89 -2.18
N ASN A 265 -1.23 -10.15 -2.68
CA ASN A 265 -1.78 -9.51 -3.87
C ASN A 265 -1.97 -7.99 -3.72
N GLN A 266 -2.25 -7.49 -2.51
CA GLN A 266 -2.54 -6.07 -2.25
C GLN A 266 -1.34 -5.18 -2.57
N PHE A 267 -0.12 -5.68 -2.41
CA PHE A 267 1.11 -4.94 -2.74
C PHE A 267 1.21 -4.62 -4.25
N PHE A 268 0.49 -5.34 -5.11
CA PHE A 268 0.52 -5.21 -6.57
C PHE A 268 -0.69 -4.47 -7.15
N MET A 269 -1.64 -4.08 -6.31
CA MET A 269 -2.84 -3.34 -6.72
C MET A 269 -2.58 -1.82 -6.76
N GLY A 270 -3.38 -1.09 -7.54
CA GLY A 270 -3.40 0.38 -7.54
C GLY A 270 -2.52 1.07 -8.58
N TRP A 271 -1.69 0.32 -9.32
CA TRP A 271 -0.89 0.87 -10.40
C TRP A 271 -1.67 0.93 -11.70
N GLY A 272 -1.63 2.07 -12.39
CA GLY A 272 -2.14 2.18 -13.76
C GLY A 272 -1.26 1.41 -14.73
N PHE A 273 -1.87 0.81 -15.76
CA PHE A 273 -1.14 0.01 -16.75
C PHE A 273 -0.75 0.83 -17.99
N PHE A 274 0.19 0.32 -18.77
CA PHE A 274 0.75 1.02 -19.92
C PHE A 274 -0.32 1.48 -20.93
N ASP A 275 -1.24 0.60 -21.32
CA ASP A 275 -2.34 0.91 -22.23
C ASP A 275 -3.26 2.02 -21.69
N ASP A 276 -3.58 1.99 -20.39
CA ASP A 276 -4.41 3.01 -19.74
C ASP A 276 -3.68 4.37 -19.69
N ALA A 277 -2.36 4.38 -19.47
CA ALA A 277 -1.55 5.59 -19.56
C ALA A 277 -1.50 6.16 -20.99
N LEU A 278 -1.37 5.31 -22.01
CA LEU A 278 -1.45 5.73 -23.41
C LEU A 278 -2.84 6.28 -23.77
N MET A 279 -3.90 5.61 -23.30
CA MET A 279 -5.27 6.07 -23.46
C MET A 279 -5.48 7.44 -22.81
N SER A 280 -4.99 7.62 -21.58
CA SER A 280 -4.99 8.89 -20.85
C SER A 280 -4.33 10.02 -21.66
N VAL A 281 -3.18 9.76 -22.27
CA VAL A 281 -2.49 10.71 -23.17
C VAL A 281 -3.30 10.99 -24.43
N ALA A 282 -3.72 9.95 -25.15
CA ALA A 282 -4.44 10.08 -26.42
C ALA A 282 -5.75 10.86 -26.26
N HIS A 283 -6.53 10.53 -25.21
CA HIS A 283 -7.78 11.21 -24.88
C HIS A 283 -7.53 12.66 -24.52
N SER A 284 -6.57 12.94 -23.62
CA SER A 284 -6.23 14.30 -23.22
C SER A 284 -5.85 15.17 -24.42
N VAL A 285 -4.97 14.69 -25.29
CA VAL A 285 -4.52 15.45 -26.47
C VAL A 285 -5.66 15.69 -27.46
N LYS A 286 -6.51 14.69 -27.73
CA LYS A 286 -7.63 14.84 -28.68
C LYS A 286 -8.74 15.72 -28.11
N LEU A 287 -9.05 15.60 -26.81
CA LEU A 287 -10.05 16.43 -26.13
C LEU A 287 -9.61 17.90 -26.09
N MET A 288 -8.33 18.19 -25.82
CA MET A 288 -7.81 19.57 -25.83
C MET A 288 -7.80 20.25 -27.21
N LYS A 289 -8.06 19.51 -28.30
CA LYS A 289 -8.24 20.07 -29.65
C LYS A 289 -9.69 20.45 -29.96
N LYS A 290 -10.64 20.08 -29.08
CA LYS A 290 -12.07 20.39 -29.20
C LYS A 290 -12.38 21.73 -28.52
N PRO A 291 -13.52 22.38 -28.83
CA PRO A 291 -13.93 23.63 -28.19
C PRO A 291 -14.43 23.40 -26.76
N VAL A 292 -13.53 22.98 -25.87
CA VAL A 292 -13.82 22.71 -24.46
C VAL A 292 -13.40 23.87 -23.56
N SER A 293 -14.09 24.03 -22.43
CA SER A 293 -13.78 25.03 -21.41
C SER A 293 -13.03 24.41 -20.25
N MET A 294 -11.74 24.72 -20.12
CA MET A 294 -10.95 24.26 -18.98
C MET A 294 -11.37 24.99 -17.71
N ILE A 295 -11.71 24.25 -16.65
CA ILE A 295 -11.92 24.85 -15.33
C ILE A 295 -10.60 25.44 -14.84
N LYS A 296 -10.69 26.66 -14.31
CA LYS A 296 -9.63 27.23 -13.48
C LYS A 296 -10.03 26.99 -12.04
N ASN A 297 -9.09 26.52 -11.24
CA ASN A 297 -9.32 26.36 -9.82
C ASN A 297 -9.44 27.77 -9.19
N GLU A 298 -10.68 28.20 -8.98
CA GLU A 298 -11.03 29.50 -8.40
C GLU A 298 -10.79 29.44 -6.89
N LYS A 299 -9.96 30.34 -6.38
CA LYS A 299 -9.72 30.46 -4.93
C LYS A 299 -10.58 31.53 -4.27
N GLN A 300 -11.35 32.28 -5.06
CA GLN A 300 -12.11 33.41 -4.58
C GLN A 300 -13.60 33.19 -4.85
N ARG A 301 -14.43 33.60 -3.88
CA ARG A 301 -15.88 33.59 -4.03
C ARG A 301 -16.27 34.51 -5.19
N HIS A 302 -17.30 34.09 -5.92
CA HIS A 302 -17.95 34.91 -6.95
C HIS A 302 -19.40 35.21 -6.56
N GLN A 303 -20.09 36.05 -7.34
CA GLN A 303 -21.46 36.50 -7.05
C GLN A 303 -22.53 35.40 -7.04
N PHE A 304 -22.20 34.19 -7.51
CA PHE A 304 -23.11 33.04 -7.57
C PHE A 304 -22.75 31.94 -6.55
N SER A 305 -21.78 32.22 -5.67
CA SER A 305 -21.18 31.27 -4.73
C SER A 305 -22.19 30.70 -3.72
N ASP A 306 -23.31 31.41 -3.51
CA ASP A 306 -24.40 31.02 -2.61
C ASP A 306 -25.67 30.57 -3.41
N PHE A 307 -25.55 30.31 -4.71
CA PHE A 307 -26.65 29.73 -5.50
C PHE A 307 -26.79 28.23 -5.17
N PRO A 308 -28.00 27.70 -4.94
CA PRO A 308 -28.18 26.29 -4.58
C PRO A 308 -27.75 25.33 -5.69
N ILE A 309 -26.99 24.30 -5.34
CA ILE A 309 -26.57 23.21 -6.23
C ILE A 309 -27.13 21.89 -5.73
N PHE A 310 -27.83 21.16 -6.59
CA PHE A 310 -28.24 19.78 -6.34
C PHE A 310 -27.31 18.84 -7.07
N VAL A 311 -26.45 18.14 -6.33
CA VAL A 311 -25.65 17.05 -6.88
C VAL A 311 -26.45 15.76 -6.70
N VAL A 312 -26.91 15.21 -7.83
CA VAL A 312 -27.83 14.07 -7.86
C VAL A 312 -27.07 12.85 -8.34
N ALA A 313 -26.88 11.88 -7.44
CA ALA A 313 -26.39 10.54 -7.74
C ALA A 313 -27.57 9.56 -7.90
N ASN A 314 -27.28 8.33 -8.32
CA ASN A 314 -28.29 7.38 -8.76
C ASN A 314 -28.61 6.28 -7.73
N GLY A 315 -28.37 6.52 -6.45
CA GLY A 315 -28.70 5.58 -5.37
C GLY A 315 -30.21 5.44 -5.15
N PRO A 316 -30.67 4.34 -4.52
CA PRO A 316 -32.09 4.08 -4.26
C PRO A 316 -32.84 5.18 -3.50
N SER A 317 -32.17 5.97 -2.65
CA SER A 317 -32.82 7.06 -1.92
C SER A 317 -33.37 8.15 -2.84
N LEU A 318 -32.85 8.27 -4.08
CA LEU A 318 -33.33 9.23 -5.06
C LEU A 318 -34.84 9.12 -5.32
N ASP A 319 -35.38 7.90 -5.31
CA ASP A 319 -36.80 7.66 -5.56
C ASP A 319 -37.71 8.37 -4.53
N GLN A 320 -37.20 8.64 -3.32
CA GLN A 320 -37.95 9.32 -2.25
C GLN A 320 -37.93 10.84 -2.42
N ASP A 321 -36.87 11.37 -3.04
CA ASP A 321 -36.63 12.81 -3.16
C ASP A 321 -36.98 13.39 -4.53
N ILE A 322 -37.24 12.54 -5.53
CA ILE A 322 -37.38 12.97 -6.93
C ILE A 322 -38.50 13.99 -7.16
N GLU A 323 -39.65 13.85 -6.48
CA GLU A 323 -40.74 14.83 -6.55
C GLU A 323 -40.33 16.17 -5.94
N ARG A 324 -39.53 16.14 -4.86
CA ARG A 324 -39.01 17.36 -4.24
C ARG A 324 -38.01 18.07 -5.14
N ILE A 325 -37.14 17.33 -5.81
CA ILE A 325 -36.21 17.87 -6.83
C ILE A 325 -37.01 18.53 -7.96
N LYS A 326 -38.09 17.88 -8.43
CA LYS A 326 -38.95 18.40 -9.49
C LYS A 326 -39.66 19.70 -9.11
N GLU A 327 -40.12 19.84 -7.86
CA GLU A 327 -40.71 21.08 -7.34
C GLU A 327 -39.70 22.24 -7.27
N LEU A 328 -38.43 21.93 -7.00
CA LEU A 328 -37.38 22.90 -6.75
C LEU A 328 -36.46 23.18 -7.94
N LYS A 329 -36.65 22.49 -9.07
CA LYS A 329 -35.71 22.49 -10.19
C LYS A 329 -35.41 23.89 -10.75
N ASP A 330 -36.37 24.81 -10.69
CA ASP A 330 -36.19 26.18 -11.19
C ASP A 330 -35.46 27.11 -10.17
N THR A 331 -35.08 26.58 -9.00
CA THR A 331 -34.44 27.33 -7.90
C THR A 331 -33.00 26.89 -7.61
N ALA A 332 -32.51 25.85 -8.28
CA ALA A 332 -31.20 25.24 -8.06
C ALA A 332 -30.58 24.80 -9.39
N ILE A 333 -29.25 24.73 -9.46
CA ILE A 333 -28.54 24.08 -10.57
C ILE A 333 -28.50 22.59 -10.29
N ILE A 334 -28.99 21.78 -11.22
CA ILE A 334 -29.04 20.33 -11.11
C ILE A 334 -27.83 19.71 -11.83
N VAL A 335 -26.97 19.05 -11.05
CA VAL A 335 -25.77 18.36 -11.51
C VAL A 335 -25.97 16.86 -11.36
N ALA A 336 -26.28 16.19 -12.48
CA ALA A 336 -26.54 14.76 -12.52
C ALA A 336 -25.25 13.95 -12.67
N CYS A 337 -25.06 12.96 -11.80
CA CYS A 337 -23.90 12.08 -11.81
C CYS A 337 -24.17 10.86 -12.71
N ASN A 338 -23.60 10.87 -13.90
CA ASN A 338 -23.70 9.83 -14.94
C ASN A 338 -25.14 9.27 -15.11
N SER A 339 -25.40 8.08 -14.56
CA SER A 339 -26.66 7.35 -14.68
C SER A 339 -27.86 8.04 -14.02
N ALA A 340 -27.63 8.98 -13.09
CA ALA A 340 -28.71 9.77 -12.49
C ALA A 340 -29.49 10.60 -13.52
N SER A 341 -28.85 10.98 -14.64
CA SER A 341 -29.52 11.71 -15.72
C SER A 341 -30.72 10.96 -16.27
N THR A 342 -30.67 9.63 -16.36
CA THR A 342 -31.76 8.83 -16.94
C THR A 342 -32.98 8.84 -16.03
N ALA A 343 -32.77 8.71 -14.71
CA ALA A 343 -33.85 8.78 -13.73
C ALA A 343 -34.50 10.17 -13.74
N LEU A 344 -33.71 11.24 -13.67
CA LEU A 344 -34.20 12.62 -13.71
C LEU A 344 -35.06 12.90 -14.94
N ILE A 345 -34.57 12.52 -16.14
CA ILE A 345 -35.30 12.72 -17.40
C ILE A 345 -36.62 11.95 -17.41
N LYS A 346 -36.65 10.70 -16.92
CA LYS A 346 -37.88 9.88 -16.83
C LYS A 346 -38.96 10.57 -15.98
N TYR A 347 -38.57 11.34 -14.97
CA TYR A 347 -39.49 12.13 -14.12
C TYR A 347 -39.78 13.55 -14.62
N GLY A 348 -39.26 13.93 -15.80
CA GLY A 348 -39.46 15.24 -16.42
C GLY A 348 -38.57 16.34 -15.84
N VAL A 349 -37.40 15.97 -15.31
CA VAL A 349 -36.37 16.88 -14.83
C VAL A 349 -35.16 16.78 -15.76
N VAL A 350 -34.90 17.82 -16.53
CA VAL A 350 -33.69 17.91 -17.36
C VAL A 350 -32.59 18.55 -16.51
N PRO A 351 -31.45 17.87 -16.27
CA PRO A 351 -30.37 18.43 -15.47
C PRO A 351 -29.64 19.55 -16.22
N ASP A 352 -29.09 20.52 -15.50
CA ASP A 352 -28.25 21.56 -16.10
C ASP A 352 -26.89 21.02 -16.54
N PHE A 353 -26.34 20.09 -15.76
CA PHE A 353 -25.06 19.44 -16.02
C PHE A 353 -25.17 17.92 -15.90
N HIS A 354 -24.54 17.23 -16.85
CA HIS A 354 -24.20 15.81 -16.77
C HIS A 354 -22.71 15.69 -16.43
N VAL A 355 -22.38 14.89 -15.42
CA VAL A 355 -20.99 14.59 -15.04
C VAL A 355 -20.66 13.16 -15.43
N ALA A 356 -19.56 12.96 -16.16
CA ALA A 356 -19.06 11.64 -16.49
C ALA A 356 -17.59 11.47 -16.07
N LEU A 357 -17.27 10.29 -15.53
CA LEU A 357 -15.95 9.96 -15.02
C LEU A 357 -15.27 8.85 -15.84
N GLU A 358 -16.02 7.80 -16.19
CA GLU A 358 -15.48 6.64 -16.91
C GLU A 358 -14.99 7.01 -18.31
N ARG A 359 -13.73 6.71 -18.59
CA ARG A 359 -13.00 7.23 -19.75
C ARG A 359 -13.10 6.39 -21.02
N SER A 360 -13.76 5.25 -20.97
CA SER A 360 -13.84 4.33 -22.11
C SER A 360 -14.89 4.78 -23.13
N LYS A 361 -14.86 4.19 -24.33
CA LYS A 361 -15.89 4.39 -25.36
C LYS A 361 -17.29 3.97 -24.88
N ALA A 362 -17.39 3.07 -23.89
CA ALA A 362 -18.66 2.64 -23.33
C ALA A 362 -19.50 3.82 -22.79
N THR A 363 -18.86 4.87 -22.26
CA THR A 363 -19.55 6.10 -21.84
C THR A 363 -20.21 6.82 -23.03
N TYR A 364 -19.54 6.88 -24.19
CA TYR A 364 -20.13 7.46 -25.41
C TYR A 364 -21.33 6.65 -25.90
N ASP A 365 -21.18 5.33 -25.92
CA ASP A 365 -22.22 4.41 -26.39
C ASP A 365 -23.46 4.50 -25.49
N PHE A 366 -23.26 4.43 -24.16
CA PHE A 366 -24.32 4.62 -23.17
C PHE A 366 -25.07 5.95 -23.35
N LEU A 367 -24.34 7.08 -23.43
CA LEU A 367 -24.98 8.39 -23.55
C LEU A 367 -25.69 8.60 -24.88
N SER A 368 -25.21 7.95 -25.95
CA SER A 368 -25.83 8.04 -27.27
C SER A 368 -27.09 7.18 -27.40
N GLU A 369 -27.17 6.08 -26.67
CA GLU A 369 -28.33 5.18 -26.68
C GLU A 369 -29.41 5.59 -25.69
N VAL A 370 -29.02 6.02 -24.48
CA VAL A 370 -29.96 6.14 -23.36
C VAL A 370 -30.44 7.58 -23.14
N VAL A 371 -29.66 8.58 -23.56
CA VAL A 371 -30.07 9.99 -23.45
C VAL A 371 -30.37 10.52 -24.84
N SER A 372 -31.62 10.95 -25.04
CA SER A 372 -32.07 11.43 -26.35
C SER A 372 -31.22 12.63 -26.82
N GLN A 373 -31.08 12.81 -28.13
CA GLN A 373 -30.38 13.99 -28.66
C GLN A 373 -31.04 15.30 -28.19
N GLU A 374 -32.38 15.33 -28.15
CA GLU A 374 -33.13 16.52 -27.70
C GLU A 374 -32.81 16.90 -26.25
N ASP A 375 -32.64 15.91 -25.37
CA ASP A 375 -32.24 16.16 -23.99
C ASP A 375 -30.78 16.59 -23.89
N ARG A 376 -29.88 15.91 -24.60
CA ARG A 376 -28.44 16.26 -24.60
C ARG A 376 -28.16 17.66 -25.10
N ASP A 377 -28.93 18.15 -26.07
CA ASP A 377 -28.83 19.53 -26.57
C ASP A 377 -29.16 20.59 -25.49
N LYS A 378 -29.88 20.20 -24.42
CA LYS A 378 -30.26 21.08 -23.29
C LYS A 378 -29.33 20.93 -22.08
N ILE A 379 -28.45 19.92 -22.07
CA ILE A 379 -27.60 19.56 -20.94
C ILE A 379 -26.15 19.97 -21.24
N ASN A 380 -25.45 20.49 -20.24
CA ASN A 380 -24.01 20.77 -20.32
C ASN A 380 -23.19 19.58 -19.81
N LEU A 381 -21.99 19.37 -20.33
CA LEU A 381 -21.12 18.27 -19.91
C LEU A 381 -20.00 18.75 -18.98
N LEU A 382 -19.72 18.01 -17.90
CA LEU A 382 -18.53 18.17 -17.06
C LEU A 382 -17.75 16.85 -17.00
N VAL A 383 -16.48 16.87 -17.41
CA VAL A 383 -15.64 15.67 -17.50
C VAL A 383 -14.19 15.96 -17.16
N LEU A 384 -13.42 14.93 -16.82
CA LEU A 384 -11.98 15.07 -16.68
C LEU A 384 -11.27 14.98 -18.04
N ASN A 385 -10.04 15.49 -18.13
CA ASN A 385 -9.24 15.54 -19.37
C ASN A 385 -9.02 14.16 -20.01
N VAL A 386 -9.15 13.08 -19.25
CA VAL A 386 -8.94 11.70 -19.71
C VAL A 386 -10.17 11.09 -20.41
N MET A 387 -11.30 11.80 -20.45
CA MET A 387 -12.55 11.32 -21.05
C MET A 387 -12.41 10.95 -22.53
N TYR A 388 -13.13 9.90 -22.97
CA TYR A 388 -13.22 9.55 -24.38
C TYR A 388 -13.65 10.78 -25.20
N PRO A 389 -12.82 11.29 -26.12
CA PRO A 389 -12.98 12.64 -26.65
C PRO A 389 -14.30 12.90 -27.35
N ASP A 390 -14.88 11.88 -27.97
CA ASP A 390 -16.09 12.03 -28.78
C ASP A 390 -17.35 12.18 -27.90
N VAL A 391 -17.25 11.92 -26.58
CA VAL A 391 -18.31 12.25 -25.61
C VAL A 391 -18.58 13.76 -25.59
N ALA A 392 -17.54 14.59 -25.79
CA ALA A 392 -17.70 16.04 -25.84
C ALA A 392 -18.52 16.52 -27.05
N ASP A 393 -18.61 15.73 -28.12
CA ASP A 393 -19.41 16.08 -29.30
C ASP A 393 -20.91 15.81 -29.10
N LEU A 394 -21.28 15.11 -28.02
CA LEU A 394 -22.66 14.78 -27.71
C LEU A 394 -23.44 15.93 -27.04
N PHE A 395 -22.74 16.96 -26.55
CA PHE A 395 -23.33 18.06 -25.78
C PHE A 395 -22.92 19.41 -26.36
N GLY A 396 -23.79 20.42 -26.22
CA GLY A 396 -23.54 21.76 -26.78
C GLY A 396 -22.40 22.52 -26.10
N TRP A 397 -22.11 22.22 -24.83
CA TRP A 397 -21.00 22.80 -24.09
C TRP A 397 -20.34 21.74 -23.19
N THR A 398 -19.01 21.78 -23.10
CA THR A 398 -18.23 20.87 -22.28
C THR A 398 -17.21 21.63 -21.42
N GLY A 399 -17.29 21.43 -20.11
CA GLY A 399 -16.31 21.84 -19.12
C GLY A 399 -15.35 20.70 -18.78
N VAL A 400 -14.05 20.97 -18.79
CA VAL A 400 -13.00 19.96 -18.57
C VAL A 400 -12.11 20.33 -17.41
N ALA A 401 -11.81 19.36 -16.54
CA ALA A 401 -10.86 19.51 -15.44
C ALA A 401 -9.70 18.52 -15.55
N MET A 402 -8.56 18.91 -14.98
CA MET A 402 -7.37 18.07 -14.97
C MET A 402 -7.50 16.99 -13.90
N LYS A 403 -7.41 15.72 -14.27
CA LYS A 403 -7.34 14.57 -13.34
C LYS A 403 -5.92 14.45 -12.81
N GLY A 404 -5.76 14.45 -11.49
CA GLY A 404 -4.45 14.26 -10.85
C GLY A 404 -3.87 12.85 -11.10
N SER A 405 -2.54 12.74 -11.01
CA SER A 405 -1.81 11.45 -11.10
C SER A 405 -2.04 10.66 -12.39
N GLU A 406 -2.18 11.35 -13.52
CA GLU A 406 -2.48 10.78 -14.83
C GLU A 406 -1.44 11.19 -15.88
N ALA A 407 -1.03 10.26 -16.73
CA ALA A 407 -0.01 10.53 -17.75
C ALA A 407 -0.42 11.65 -18.71
N GLY A 408 -1.68 11.67 -19.15
CA GLY A 408 -2.22 12.75 -19.99
C GLY A 408 -2.21 14.11 -19.30
N ALA A 409 -2.47 14.14 -17.98
CA ALA A 409 -2.45 15.38 -17.22
C ALA A 409 -1.04 15.95 -17.07
N VAL A 410 -0.08 15.10 -16.72
CA VAL A 410 1.35 15.47 -16.62
C VAL A 410 1.88 15.97 -17.94
N LEU A 411 1.54 15.32 -19.07
CA LEU A 411 1.97 15.76 -20.39
C LEU A 411 1.48 17.18 -20.73
N LEU A 412 0.20 17.48 -20.46
CA LEU A 412 -0.36 18.81 -20.68
C LEU A 412 0.33 19.87 -19.81
N GLN A 413 0.54 19.58 -18.52
CA GLN A 413 1.21 20.47 -17.57
C GLN A 413 2.67 20.74 -17.95
N LEU A 414 3.40 19.71 -18.37
CA LEU A 414 4.75 19.87 -18.92
C LEU A 414 4.75 20.75 -20.18
N GLY A 415 3.76 20.55 -21.06
CA GLY A 415 3.57 21.38 -22.24
C GLY A 415 3.29 22.86 -21.92
N GLU A 416 2.56 23.14 -20.84
CA GLU A 416 2.35 24.49 -20.31
C GLU A 416 3.65 25.09 -19.76
N LEU A 417 4.38 24.34 -18.95
CA LEU A 417 5.63 24.77 -18.33
C LEU A 417 6.71 25.10 -19.38
N VAL A 418 6.88 24.24 -20.39
CA VAL A 418 7.82 24.46 -21.51
C VAL A 418 7.47 25.72 -22.31
N ARG A 419 6.20 26.12 -22.31
CA ARG A 419 5.73 27.38 -22.92
C ARG A 419 5.77 28.58 -21.97
N GLY A 420 6.39 28.43 -20.79
CA GLY A 420 6.49 29.50 -19.78
C GLY A 420 5.16 29.83 -19.10
N LYS A 421 4.18 28.92 -19.13
CA LYS A 421 2.88 29.09 -18.45
C LYS A 421 2.92 28.41 -17.08
N GLN A 422 2.05 28.89 -16.20
CA GLN A 422 1.75 28.18 -14.94
C GLN A 422 0.96 26.91 -15.27
N PRO A 423 1.36 25.74 -14.75
CA PRO A 423 0.62 24.50 -14.95
C PRO A 423 -0.82 24.59 -14.42
N THR A 424 -1.78 24.11 -15.21
CA THR A 424 -3.17 24.00 -14.80
C THR A 424 -3.28 23.02 -13.63
N SER A 425 -3.90 23.46 -12.54
CA SER A 425 -4.06 22.64 -11.33
C SER A 425 -5.03 21.48 -11.57
N ALA A 426 -4.72 20.33 -10.98
CA ALA A 426 -5.64 19.19 -10.95
C ALA A 426 -6.88 19.50 -10.09
N LEU A 427 -8.02 18.91 -10.46
CA LEU A 427 -9.22 18.88 -9.65
C LEU A 427 -8.96 17.93 -8.46
N PRO A 428 -8.98 18.44 -7.22
CA PRO A 428 -8.72 17.61 -6.05
C PRO A 428 -9.90 16.66 -5.81
N PHE A 429 -9.64 15.48 -5.23
CA PHE A 429 -10.66 14.53 -4.73
C PHE A 429 -11.74 14.10 -5.75
N SER A 430 -11.42 14.13 -7.06
CA SER A 430 -12.38 13.81 -8.12
C SER A 430 -12.69 12.31 -8.30
N ASN A 431 -12.08 11.44 -7.50
CA ASN A 431 -12.21 9.97 -7.52
C ASN A 431 -12.79 9.49 -6.17
N PRO A 432 -13.27 8.24 -6.04
CA PRO A 432 -13.35 7.19 -7.07
C PRO A 432 -14.67 7.19 -7.85
N LEU A 433 -15.74 7.79 -7.32
CA LEU A 433 -17.06 7.78 -7.96
C LEU A 433 -17.35 9.11 -8.66
N VAL A 434 -18.25 9.07 -9.65
CA VAL A 434 -18.69 10.28 -10.38
C VAL A 434 -19.30 11.34 -9.46
N GLY A 435 -19.92 10.94 -8.35
CA GLY A 435 -20.40 11.88 -7.32
C GLY A 435 -19.27 12.68 -6.67
N ASN A 436 -18.09 12.08 -6.46
CA ASN A 436 -16.90 12.79 -6.00
C ASN A 436 -16.45 13.81 -7.04
N THR A 437 -16.46 13.45 -8.33
CA THR A 437 -16.14 14.38 -9.43
C THR A 437 -17.08 15.57 -9.44
N ALA A 438 -18.39 15.35 -9.38
CA ALA A 438 -19.41 16.39 -9.38
C ALA A 438 -19.24 17.35 -8.19
N LEU A 439 -19.13 16.80 -6.98
CA LEU A 439 -18.91 17.59 -5.76
C LEU A 439 -17.60 18.38 -5.84
N SER A 440 -16.52 17.76 -6.32
CA SER A 440 -15.22 18.41 -6.45
C SER A 440 -15.25 19.59 -7.43
N TYR A 441 -15.97 19.45 -8.54
CA TYR A 441 -16.21 20.55 -9.48
C TYR A 441 -16.90 21.73 -8.79
N MET A 442 -18.03 21.48 -8.14
CA MET A 442 -18.86 22.53 -7.54
C MET A 442 -18.13 23.22 -6.39
N ALA A 443 -17.44 22.45 -5.54
CA ALA A 443 -16.61 22.98 -4.47
C ALA A 443 -15.41 23.79 -4.99
N SER A 444 -14.73 23.33 -6.05
CA SER A 444 -13.60 24.04 -6.66
C SER A 444 -14.02 25.32 -7.39
N LEU A 445 -15.28 25.39 -7.83
CA LEU A 445 -15.90 26.60 -8.34
C LEU A 445 -16.37 27.54 -7.22
N GLN A 446 -16.21 27.19 -5.94
CA GLN A 446 -16.61 28.00 -4.78
C GLN A 446 -18.13 28.09 -4.54
N PHE A 447 -18.93 27.12 -5.00
CA PHE A 447 -20.31 26.97 -4.52
C PHE A 447 -20.33 26.41 -3.08
N LYS A 448 -21.29 26.87 -2.26
CA LYS A 448 -21.39 26.47 -0.84
C LYS A 448 -22.66 25.73 -0.47
N ASP A 449 -23.76 26.11 -1.09
CA ASP A 449 -25.06 25.53 -0.80
C ASP A 449 -25.26 24.31 -1.69
N ILE A 450 -24.53 23.24 -1.37
CA ILE A 450 -24.51 21.99 -2.12
C ILE A 450 -25.32 20.94 -1.37
N TYR A 451 -26.35 20.41 -2.02
CA TYR A 451 -27.25 19.38 -1.50
C TYR A 451 -27.03 18.09 -2.28
N LEU A 452 -26.90 16.98 -1.56
CA LEU A 452 -26.66 15.66 -2.15
C LEU A 452 -27.94 14.85 -2.14
N PHE A 453 -28.27 14.23 -3.28
CA PHE A 453 -29.42 13.33 -3.44
C PHE A 453 -28.94 12.01 -4.05
N GLY A 454 -29.48 10.87 -3.61
CA GLY A 454 -29.13 9.56 -4.17
C GLY A 454 -27.65 9.16 -3.98
N ALA A 455 -26.94 9.77 -3.03
CA ALA A 455 -25.51 9.51 -2.78
C ALA A 455 -25.32 8.47 -1.66
N ASP A 456 -25.88 7.28 -1.85
CA ASP A 456 -26.13 6.33 -0.75
C ASP A 456 -24.89 5.55 -0.29
N ASN A 457 -23.92 5.33 -1.18
CA ASN A 457 -22.69 4.55 -0.92
C ASN A 457 -22.95 3.15 -0.31
N GLY A 458 -24.13 2.59 -0.58
CA GLY A 458 -24.59 1.29 -0.09
C GLY A 458 -26.08 1.10 -0.39
N TYR A 459 -26.58 -0.11 -0.20
CA TYR A 459 -28.00 -0.46 -0.39
C TYR A 459 -28.44 -1.46 0.67
N VAL A 460 -29.72 -1.41 1.05
CA VAL A 460 -30.32 -2.35 2.02
C VAL A 460 -30.76 -3.64 1.33
N ASP A 461 -31.15 -3.56 0.05
CA ASP A 461 -31.64 -4.69 -0.75
C ASP A 461 -30.72 -4.91 -1.95
N GLU A 462 -30.19 -6.13 -2.07
CA GLU A 462 -29.31 -6.56 -3.17
C GLU A 462 -30.00 -6.55 -4.55
N ASN A 463 -31.32 -6.35 -4.65
CA ASN A 463 -31.99 -6.21 -5.95
C ASN A 463 -32.23 -4.73 -6.31
N HIS A 464 -32.02 -3.82 -5.36
CA HIS A 464 -32.32 -2.40 -5.49
C HIS A 464 -31.07 -1.57 -5.17
N HIS A 465 -30.15 -1.54 -6.14
CA HIS A 465 -28.86 -0.86 -6.01
C HIS A 465 -28.85 0.57 -6.58
N HIS A 466 -29.82 0.89 -7.44
CA HIS A 466 -29.96 2.20 -8.07
C HIS A 466 -31.44 2.64 -8.04
N SER A 467 -31.72 3.90 -8.41
CA SER A 467 -33.11 4.35 -8.64
C SER A 467 -33.84 3.43 -9.62
N LYS A 468 -35.09 3.08 -9.30
CA LYS A 468 -35.94 2.21 -10.15
C LYS A 468 -36.25 2.83 -11.52
N ALA A 469 -36.10 4.15 -11.64
CA ALA A 469 -36.31 4.87 -12.89
C ALA A 469 -35.06 4.93 -13.77
N SER A 470 -33.93 4.42 -13.29
CA SER A 470 -32.68 4.42 -14.05
C SER A 470 -32.63 3.31 -15.09
N PHE A 471 -31.68 3.43 -16.03
CA PHE A 471 -31.49 2.47 -17.12
C PHE A 471 -31.17 1.03 -16.67
N TYR A 472 -30.84 0.83 -15.38
CA TYR A 472 -30.58 -0.49 -14.82
C TYR A 472 -31.83 -1.37 -14.73
N TYR A 473 -33.03 -0.79 -14.76
CA TYR A 473 -34.31 -1.49 -14.59
C TYR A 473 -35.23 -1.33 -15.80
N ASN A 474 -36.00 -2.37 -16.14
CA ASN A 474 -37.10 -2.28 -17.10
C ASN A 474 -38.34 -1.64 -16.45
N ASP A 475 -39.38 -1.39 -17.25
CA ASP A 475 -40.65 -0.82 -16.75
C ASP A 475 -41.40 -1.75 -15.77
N SER A 476 -41.04 -3.04 -15.72
CA SER A 476 -41.53 -4.00 -14.72
C SER A 476 -40.74 -3.98 -13.41
N GLY A 477 -39.66 -3.19 -13.33
CA GLY A 477 -38.77 -3.10 -12.17
C GLY A 477 -37.74 -4.22 -12.06
N GLU A 478 -37.55 -5.03 -13.11
CA GLU A 478 -36.55 -6.09 -13.14
C GLU A 478 -35.20 -5.54 -13.61
N THR A 479 -34.11 -6.02 -13.00
CA THR A 479 -32.74 -5.63 -13.36
C THR A 479 -32.39 -6.15 -14.76
N VAL A 480 -32.11 -5.22 -15.69
CA VAL A 480 -31.71 -5.53 -17.07
C VAL A 480 -30.20 -5.47 -17.25
N TYR A 481 -29.53 -4.60 -16.48
CA TYR A 481 -28.08 -4.44 -16.47
C TYR A 481 -27.55 -4.64 -15.07
N GLN A 482 -26.62 -5.59 -14.91
CA GLN A 482 -25.97 -5.83 -13.62
C GLN A 482 -24.91 -4.75 -13.38
N PRO A 483 -24.84 -4.15 -12.18
CA PRO A 483 -23.76 -3.23 -11.85
C PRO A 483 -22.43 -3.97 -11.79
N ILE A 484 -21.34 -3.26 -12.13
CA ILE A 484 -19.99 -3.80 -11.98
C ILE A 484 -19.69 -3.92 -10.49
N GLN A 485 -19.48 -5.14 -10.02
CA GLN A 485 -19.06 -5.41 -8.65
C GLN A 485 -17.53 -5.23 -8.57
N ILE A 486 -17.07 -4.21 -7.84
CA ILE A 486 -15.63 -3.97 -7.61
C ILE A 486 -15.25 -4.63 -6.29
N GLY A 487 -14.33 -5.61 -6.36
CA GLY A 487 -13.86 -6.38 -5.22
C GLY A 487 -14.69 -7.65 -5.01
N ASP A 488 -14.05 -8.80 -5.12
CA ASP A 488 -14.65 -10.06 -4.66
C ASP A 488 -14.97 -9.93 -3.16
N LYS A 489 -16.09 -10.54 -2.72
CA LYS A 489 -16.38 -10.74 -1.29
C LYS A 489 -15.15 -11.41 -0.67
N VAL A 490 -14.35 -10.65 0.08
CA VAL A 490 -13.42 -11.23 1.05
C VAL A 490 -14.30 -11.94 2.05
N THR A 491 -14.47 -13.23 1.85
CA THR A 491 -15.20 -14.08 2.78
C THR A 491 -14.20 -14.32 3.91
N VAL A 492 -14.35 -13.55 4.99
CA VAL A 492 -13.55 -13.69 6.22
C VAL A 492 -13.76 -15.08 6.80
#